data_AF-A0A6P0CJ70-F1
#
_entry.id   AF-A0A6P0CJ70-F1
#
_cell.length_a   1.000
_cell.length_b   1.000
_cell.length_c   1.000
_cell.angle_alpha   90.00
_cell.angle_beta   90.00
_cell.angle_gamma   90.00
#
_symmetry.space_group_name_H-M   'P 1'
#
loop_
_entity.id
_entity.type
_entity.pdbx_description
1 polymer ?
#
loop_
_entity_poly.entity_id
_entity_poly.type
_entity_poly.pdbx_seq_one_letter_code
_entity_poly.pdbx_strand_id
1 'polypeptide(L)'
;MTFPEWTKPSIYGALGGAIAVSILGFTWGGWTTGGNAQAMARELAADEVTLAMVPVCLNISASDPGRTGKLANLQELSGFGRRNAMMETGWATRPGSDKPDRDLADACLAGLELDES
;
A
#
# COMPACT_ATOMS: atom_id res chain seq x y z
N MET A 1 -12.26 -49.83 24.97
CA MET A 1 -12.45 -48.59 25.75
C MET A 1 -13.86 -48.09 25.46
N THR A 2 -14.73 -48.07 26.47
CA THR A 2 -16.11 -47.58 26.35
C THR A 2 -16.12 -46.08 26.60
N PHE A 3 -16.48 -45.28 25.58
CA PHE A 3 -16.66 -43.84 25.76
C PHE A 3 -17.96 -43.57 26.54
N PRO A 4 -17.94 -42.72 27.56
CA PRO A 4 -19.13 -42.44 28.37
C PRO A 4 -20.15 -41.57 27.62
N GLU A 5 -21.44 -41.73 27.94
CA GLU A 5 -22.59 -41.09 27.25
C GLU A 5 -22.49 -39.54 27.19
N TRP A 6 -21.82 -38.91 28.16
CA TRP A 6 -21.62 -37.45 28.21
C TRP A 6 -20.59 -36.91 27.21
N THR A 7 -19.89 -37.79 26.49
CA THR A 7 -18.92 -37.40 25.47
C THR A 7 -19.60 -36.76 24.25
N LYS A 8 -20.77 -37.26 23.85
CA LYS A 8 -21.53 -36.75 22.69
C LYS A 8 -21.88 -35.26 22.83
N PRO A 9 -22.58 -34.79 23.90
CA PRO A 9 -22.91 -33.37 24.05
C PRO A 9 -21.67 -32.48 24.23
N SER A 10 -20.61 -33.01 24.85
CA SER A 10 -19.35 -32.27 25.05
C SER A 10 -18.67 -31.93 23.73
N ILE A 11 -18.68 -32.83 22.75
CA ILE A 11 -18.13 -32.60 21.41
C ILE A 11 -18.90 -31.49 20.68
N TYR A 12 -20.22 -31.49 20.75
CA TYR A 12 -21.03 -30.44 20.13
C TYR A 12 -20.82 -29.07 20.78
N GLY A 13 -20.67 -29.03 22.11
CA GLY A 13 -20.32 -27.80 22.83
C GLY A 13 -18.96 -27.25 22.44
N ALA A 14 -17.95 -28.12 22.30
CA ALA A 14 -16.61 -27.72 21.85
C ALA A 14 -16.61 -27.17 20.42
N LEU A 15 -17.34 -27.81 19.50
CA LEU A 15 -17.51 -27.32 18.13
C LEU A 15 -18.20 -25.96 18.09
N GLY A 16 -19.31 -25.81 18.82
CA GLY A 16 -20.03 -24.53 18.90
C GLY A 16 -19.18 -23.41 19.49
N GLY A 17 -18.44 -23.70 20.57
CA GLY A 17 -17.52 -22.75 21.19
C GLY A 17 -16.39 -22.33 20.25
N ALA A 18 -15.77 -23.27 19.54
CA ALA A 18 -14.71 -22.96 18.57
C ALA A 18 -15.19 -22.04 17.44
N ILE A 19 -16.40 -22.28 16.93
CA ILE A 19 -17.02 -21.41 15.91
C ILE A 19 -17.27 -20.02 16.47
N ALA A 20 -17.88 -19.93 17.65
CA ALA A 20 -18.20 -18.65 18.29
C ALA A 20 -16.94 -17.81 18.56
N VAL A 21 -15.89 -18.42 19.14
CA VAL A 21 -14.61 -17.75 19.39
C VAL A 21 -13.95 -17.30 18.10
N SER A 22 -13.99 -18.12 17.05
CA SER A 22 -13.43 -17.75 15.74
C SER A 22 -14.15 -16.52 15.17
N ILE A 23 -15.48 -16.52 15.15
CA ILE A 23 -16.26 -15.39 14.62
C ILE A 23 -15.95 -14.10 15.38
N LEU A 24 -15.94 -14.15 16.71
CA LEU A 24 -15.63 -12.99 17.54
C LEU A 24 -14.19 -12.51 17.35
N GLY A 25 -13.24 -13.45 17.29
CA GLY A 25 -11.83 -13.16 17.09
C GLY A 25 -11.55 -12.48 15.75
N PHE A 26 -12.08 -13.04 14.65
CA PHE A 26 -11.83 -12.52 13.30
C PHE A 26 -12.67 -11.28 12.95
N THR A 27 -13.82 -11.06 13.59
CA THR A 27 -14.68 -9.88 13.31
C THR A 27 -14.32 -8.68 14.18
N TRP A 28 -14.16 -8.87 15.49
CA TRP A 28 -13.93 -7.77 16.45
C TRP A 28 -12.59 -7.86 17.18
N GLY A 29 -12.10 -9.08 17.44
CA GLY A 29 -10.84 -9.30 18.16
C GLY A 29 -9.59 -8.96 17.36
N GLY A 30 -9.71 -8.57 16.08
CA GLY A 30 -8.59 -8.24 15.22
C GLY A 30 -7.71 -9.44 14.87
N TRP A 31 -8.22 -10.67 15.01
CA TRP A 31 -7.48 -11.86 14.61
C TRP A 31 -7.30 -11.83 13.10
N THR A 32 -6.08 -12.11 12.66
CA THR A 32 -5.73 -12.25 11.26
C THR A 32 -4.86 -13.50 11.12
N THR A 33 -4.88 -14.12 9.95
CA THR A 33 -4.00 -15.27 9.69
C THR A 33 -2.58 -14.79 9.40
N GLY A 34 -1.57 -15.62 9.65
CA GLY A 34 -0.17 -15.23 9.41
C GLY A 34 0.10 -14.79 7.96
N GLY A 35 -0.57 -15.40 6.98
CA GLY A 35 -0.48 -15.00 5.57
C GLY A 35 -1.03 -13.60 5.32
N ASN A 36 -2.20 -13.27 5.89
CA ASN A 36 -2.80 -11.94 5.78
C ASN A 36 -1.97 -10.90 6.53
N ALA A 37 -1.43 -11.23 7.72
CA ALA A 37 -0.52 -10.37 8.46
C ALA A 37 0.74 -10.04 7.64
N GLN A 38 1.32 -11.04 6.96
CA GLN A 38 2.49 -10.83 6.11
C GLN A 38 2.16 -9.99 4.86
N ALA A 39 0.99 -10.21 4.25
CA ALA A 39 0.53 -9.39 3.13
C ALA A 39 0.35 -7.92 3.54
N MET A 40 -0.34 -7.68 4.66
CA MET A 40 -0.53 -6.34 5.23
C MET A 40 0.81 -5.67 5.56
N ALA A 41 1.76 -6.39 6.15
CA ALA A 41 3.08 -5.84 6.45
C ALA A 41 3.85 -5.45 5.18
N ARG A 42 3.74 -6.23 4.10
CA ARG A 42 4.39 -5.90 2.81
C ARG A 42 3.75 -4.68 2.14
N GLU A 43 2.42 -4.59 2.19
CA GLU A 43 1.68 -3.46 1.64
C GLU A 43 2.02 -2.17 2.38
N LEU A 44 1.99 -2.19 3.72
CA LEU A 44 2.43 -1.06 4.55
C LEU A 44 3.87 -0.66 4.28
N ALA A 45 4.78 -1.63 4.17
CA ALA A 45 6.17 -1.35 3.86
C ALA A 45 6.34 -0.73 2.45
N ALA A 46 5.57 -1.18 1.46
CA ALA A 46 5.62 -0.59 0.12
C ALA A 46 5.09 0.85 0.10
N ASP A 47 4.00 1.11 0.83
CA ASP A 47 3.38 2.44 0.90
C ASP A 47 4.26 3.43 1.71
N GLU A 48 4.75 3.03 2.88
CA GLU A 48 5.64 3.86 3.69
C GLU A 48 6.96 4.17 2.97
N VAL A 49 7.54 3.20 2.26
CA VAL A 49 8.74 3.44 1.45
C VAL A 49 8.44 4.44 0.34
N THR A 50 7.25 4.35 -0.28
CA THR A 50 6.83 5.29 -1.32
C THR A 50 6.67 6.70 -0.76
N LEU A 51 5.99 6.86 0.37
CA LEU A 51 5.83 8.14 1.07
C LEU A 51 7.17 8.72 1.52
N ALA A 52 8.07 7.89 2.04
CA ALA A 52 9.43 8.31 2.41
C ALA A 52 10.29 8.72 1.20
N MET A 53 9.95 8.25 -0.01
CA MET A 53 10.62 8.63 -1.26
C MET A 53 10.04 9.89 -1.92
N VAL A 54 8.84 10.34 -1.54
CA VAL A 54 8.29 11.63 -1.99
C VAL A 54 9.26 12.80 -1.78
N PRO A 55 9.86 13.02 -0.59
CA PRO A 55 10.82 14.12 -0.42
C PRO A 55 12.07 13.97 -1.30
N VAL A 56 12.48 12.75 -1.65
CA VAL A 56 13.58 12.51 -2.60
C VAL A 56 13.17 12.96 -4.00
N CYS A 57 11.98 12.58 -4.45
CA CYS A 57 11.42 13.00 -5.74
C CYS A 57 11.32 14.53 -5.82
N LEU A 58 10.81 15.18 -4.76
CA LEU A 58 10.72 16.64 -4.69
C LEU A 58 12.11 17.30 -4.77
N ASN A 59 13.10 16.77 -4.05
CA ASN A 59 14.47 17.29 -4.10
C ASN A 59 15.12 17.15 -5.49
N ILE A 60 14.94 16.00 -6.15
CA ILE A 60 15.41 15.77 -7.53
C ILE A 60 14.73 16.76 -8.48
N SER A 61 13.40 16.90 -8.38
CA SER A 61 12.63 17.81 -9.21
C SER A 61 13.04 19.28 -8.99
N ALA A 62 13.44 19.67 -7.78
CA ALA A 62 13.89 21.02 -7.46
C ALA A 62 15.28 21.32 -8.02
N SER A 63 16.12 20.28 -8.13
CA SER A 63 17.48 20.37 -8.68
C SER A 63 17.52 20.21 -10.20
N ASP A 64 16.40 19.92 -10.85
CA ASP A 64 16.32 19.68 -12.30
C ASP A 64 16.33 21.01 -13.08
N PRO A 65 17.32 21.23 -13.97
CA PRO A 65 17.37 22.44 -14.79
C PRO A 65 16.19 22.57 -15.78
N GLY A 66 15.52 21.46 -16.11
CA GLY A 66 14.32 21.41 -16.95
C GLY A 66 13.00 21.43 -16.18
N ARG A 67 13.02 21.69 -14.85
CA ARG A 67 11.85 21.63 -13.97
C ARG A 67 10.63 22.35 -14.56
N THR A 68 10.78 23.61 -14.97
CA THR A 68 9.66 24.45 -15.40
C THR A 68 8.95 23.89 -16.63
N GLY A 69 9.70 23.39 -17.62
CA GLY A 69 9.13 22.78 -18.82
C GLY A 69 8.46 21.44 -18.54
N LYS A 70 9.05 20.63 -17.65
CA LYS A 70 8.47 19.36 -17.22
C LYS A 70 7.18 19.56 -16.43
N LEU A 71 7.14 20.51 -15.49
CA LEU A 71 5.92 20.82 -14.72
C LEU A 71 4.79 21.33 -15.62
N ALA A 72 5.09 22.19 -16.60
CA ALA A 72 4.11 22.65 -17.57
C ALA A 72 3.47 21.49 -18.36
N ASN A 73 4.29 20.54 -18.82
CA ASN A 73 3.79 19.33 -19.50
C ASN A 73 2.92 18.46 -18.56
N LEU A 74 3.31 18.31 -17.29
CA LEU A 74 2.52 17.56 -16.30
C LEU A 74 1.16 18.22 -16.03
N GLN A 75 1.10 19.54 -16.03
CA GLN A 75 -0.14 20.28 -15.80
C GLN A 75 -1.10 20.22 -16.99
N GLU A 76 -0.58 20.09 -18.21
CA GLU A 76 -1.38 19.91 -19.43
C GLU A 76 -2.05 18.52 -19.49
N LEU A 77 -1.42 17.51 -18.88
CA LEU A 77 -1.91 16.14 -18.89
C LEU A 77 -2.79 15.82 -17.67
N SER A 78 -3.63 14.79 -17.79
CA SER A 78 -4.47 14.31 -16.68
C SER A 78 -4.47 12.78 -16.60
N GLY A 79 -4.82 12.27 -15.41
CA GLY A 79 -4.92 10.84 -15.12
C GLY A 79 -3.68 10.05 -15.53
N PHE A 80 -3.86 9.02 -16.35
CA PHE A 80 -2.77 8.15 -16.81
C PHE A 80 -1.70 8.88 -17.63
N GLY A 81 -2.07 9.89 -18.42
CA GLY A 81 -1.12 10.67 -19.21
C GLY A 81 -0.16 11.44 -18.31
N ARG A 82 -0.67 12.05 -17.24
CA ARG A 82 0.13 12.77 -16.24
C ARG A 82 1.10 11.86 -15.50
N ARG A 83 0.62 10.69 -15.05
CA ARG A 83 1.45 9.67 -14.39
C ARG A 83 2.58 9.19 -15.31
N ASN A 84 2.30 8.96 -16.60
CA ASN A 84 3.32 8.55 -17.57
C ASN A 84 4.35 9.65 -17.83
N ALA A 85 3.92 10.88 -18.09
CA ALA A 85 4.84 12.00 -18.25
C ALA A 85 5.71 12.21 -17.00
N MET A 86 5.15 11.99 -15.79
CA MET A 86 5.91 12.05 -14.54
C MET A 86 7.01 10.99 -14.49
N MET A 87 6.72 9.77 -14.92
CA MET A 87 7.72 8.70 -15.01
C MET A 87 8.80 9.01 -16.07
N GLU A 88 8.42 9.63 -17.19
CA GLU A 88 9.37 10.07 -18.24
C GLU A 88 10.31 11.17 -17.76
N THR A 89 9.93 11.97 -16.76
CA THR A 89 10.85 12.96 -16.16
C THR A 89 12.05 12.33 -15.46
N GLY A 90 11.92 11.08 -15.03
CA GLY A 90 12.88 10.35 -14.19
C GLY A 90 12.78 10.66 -12.70
N TRP A 91 11.90 11.56 -12.26
CA TRP A 91 11.78 11.95 -10.85
C TRP A 91 11.14 10.85 -9.98
N ALA A 92 10.30 10.01 -10.58
CA ALA A 92 9.62 8.90 -9.92
C ALA A 92 10.42 7.59 -9.93
N THR A 93 11.75 7.65 -10.06
CA THR A 93 12.62 6.47 -10.06
C THR A 93 13.28 6.31 -8.70
N ARG A 94 13.15 5.13 -8.09
CA ARG A 94 13.81 4.85 -6.80
C ARG A 94 15.34 4.84 -6.95
N PRO A 95 16.10 5.38 -5.99
CA PRO A 95 17.55 5.24 -5.96
C PRO A 95 17.98 3.77 -6.07
N GLY A 96 18.83 3.45 -7.05
CA GLY A 96 19.29 2.08 -7.31
C GLY A 96 18.35 1.23 -8.17
N SER A 97 17.28 1.80 -8.73
CA SER A 97 16.44 1.16 -9.75
C SER A 97 16.54 1.90 -11.09
N ASP A 98 16.53 1.14 -12.19
CA ASP A 98 16.48 1.71 -13.54
C ASP A 98 15.05 1.89 -14.04
N LYS A 99 14.05 1.46 -13.26
CA LYS A 99 12.63 1.49 -13.64
C LYS A 99 11.89 2.54 -12.83
N PRO A 100 11.10 3.41 -13.49
CA PRO A 100 10.23 4.33 -12.79
C PRO A 100 9.13 3.56 -12.04
N ASP A 101 8.79 4.05 -10.86
CA ASP A 101 7.75 3.50 -10.00
C ASP A 101 6.47 4.33 -10.13
N ARG A 102 5.37 3.65 -10.43
CA ARG A 102 4.10 4.33 -10.72
C ARG A 102 3.44 4.89 -9.47
N ASP A 103 3.62 4.24 -8.32
CA ASP A 103 3.01 4.66 -7.06
C ASP A 103 3.79 5.85 -6.49
N LEU A 104 5.12 5.84 -6.68
CA LEU A 104 5.95 7.02 -6.43
C LEU A 104 5.61 8.20 -7.36
N ALA A 105 5.29 7.93 -8.63
CA ALA A 105 4.88 8.98 -9.56
C ALA A 105 3.62 9.70 -9.09
N ASP A 106 2.60 8.97 -8.63
CA ASP A 106 1.38 9.57 -8.11
C ASP A 106 1.60 10.29 -6.78
N ALA A 107 2.34 9.68 -5.85
CA ALA A 107 2.64 10.30 -4.57
C ALA A 107 3.45 11.60 -4.74
N CYS A 108 4.39 11.62 -5.69
CA CYS A 108 5.16 12.83 -5.99
C CYS A 108 4.34 13.88 -6.75
N LEU A 109 3.45 13.50 -7.66
CA LEU A 109 2.50 14.43 -8.28
C LEU A 109 1.60 15.09 -7.24
N ALA A 110 1.10 14.32 -6.26
CA ALA A 110 0.32 14.86 -5.15
C ALA A 110 1.14 15.86 -4.30
N GLY A 111 2.41 15.56 -4.03
CA GLY A 111 3.31 16.45 -3.29
C GLY A 111 3.78 17.69 -4.07
N LEU A 112 3.62 17.74 -5.39
CA LEU A 112 3.95 18.89 -6.23
C LEU A 112 2.81 19.92 -6.29
N GLU A 113 1.63 19.62 -5.72
CA GLU A 113 0.46 20.51 -5.63
C GLU A 113 0.11 21.19 -6.98
N LEU A 114 0.29 20.48 -8.10
CA LEU A 114 0.11 21.00 -9.46
C LEU A 114 -1.33 21.48 -9.77
N ASP A 115 -2.30 21.11 -8.95
CA ASP A 115 -3.71 21.47 -9.13
C ASP A 115 -4.12 22.72 -8.30
N GLU A 116 -3.21 23.33 -7.50
CA GLU A 116 -3.50 24.53 -6.69
C GLU A 116 -3.05 25.88 -7.32
N SER A 117 -2.43 25.87 -8.50
CA SER A 117 -1.90 27.08 -9.17
C SER A 117 -2.81 27.63 -10.27
#